data_AF-A0A7V7QK59-F1
#
_entry.id   AF-A0A7V7QK59-F1
#
_cell.length_a   1.000
_cell.length_b   1.000
_cell.length_c   1.000
_cell.angle_alpha   90.00
_cell.angle_beta   90.00
_cell.angle_gamma   90.00
#
_symmetry.space_group_name_H-M   'P 1'
#
loop_
_entity.id
_entity.type
_entity.pdbx_description
1 polymer ?
#
loop_
_entity_poly.entity_id
_entity_poly.type
_entity_poly.pdbx_seq_one_letter_code
_entity_poly.pdbx_strand_id
1 'polypeptide(L)'
;MKLGKYIMKWKECIKKQWNKTSKEEGDSYRKTMKHILLLFFIAMFGFSFLSRAADSILVAKVSVKKPQSYKLNFKLNGTGTIKEKETTKIKILQGLRVDEVFVLVGTKIKEGDLLFSYDMKELQSLYETKKAAIDKNKIEQDKLSLNDSQSALKSAELAKKYAQQGIEEAEENLEAAKQSIDDEMEEAYQKAKDAYEKLKSERDNDISSAKEVLKKAQKELKDLENKKNSVKVEENLENKNTKDTVDAASIDQQIEAAKQAVEAAQEDLDSRKEKWNESIESAKNLQKEAKESWEAVQNGTYDYTLGLSNANSALTQAQKSMEEAQLAVESAIENKEKEKESTSLTLKSIQLDIDLASKEVEELKSLLDGEGKVYALEEGTLVLMDIEAGAVTTGTEKISCAVNGVVLEASLDKNQKEKLAIGDAVQVRIGDDKESIKAEISSIEMKETNGAFICEMNLPEGDYTIGGEVSFEWSKDSAQYDKCIPIRALREDGMGQTYVLSVSQKEGILGNELSASRLDVTVIDKDTSTAAVEGAITYEDQIIIGSNKEIAQGDRIRVVEDE
;
A
#
# COMPACT_ATOMS: atom_id res chain seq x y z
N MET A 1 57.20 148.85 81.91
CA MET A 1 56.13 148.84 80.89
C MET A 1 55.76 147.40 80.58
N LYS A 2 54.46 147.12 80.43
CA LYS A 2 53.84 145.84 80.07
C LYS A 2 54.64 145.13 78.95
N LEU A 3 55.03 143.86 79.12
CA LEU A 3 55.00 142.80 78.07
C LEU A 3 55.55 141.41 78.49
N GLY A 4 56.36 141.27 79.54
CA GLY A 4 56.95 139.95 79.88
C GLY A 4 56.02 138.94 80.57
N LYS A 5 54.97 139.41 81.28
CA LYS A 5 54.02 138.57 82.04
C LYS A 5 53.12 137.67 81.18
N TYR A 6 53.14 137.80 79.85
CA TYR A 6 52.32 136.99 78.93
C TYR A 6 53.03 135.72 78.42
N ILE A 7 54.35 135.65 78.43
CA ILE A 7 55.09 134.48 77.92
C ILE A 7 55.16 133.36 78.97
N MET A 8 55.06 133.70 80.26
CA MET A 8 54.96 132.72 81.36
C MET A 8 53.62 131.97 81.41
N LYS A 9 52.51 132.59 80.98
CA LYS A 9 51.20 131.90 80.95
C LYS A 9 51.00 131.00 79.74
N TRP A 10 51.70 131.22 78.64
CA TRP A 10 51.53 130.44 77.41
C TRP A 10 52.30 129.11 77.43
N LYS A 11 53.55 129.09 77.95
CA LYS A 11 54.33 127.85 78.02
C LYS A 11 53.81 126.86 79.07
N GLU A 12 53.26 127.33 80.19
CA GLU A 12 52.62 126.43 81.17
C GLU A 12 51.30 125.84 80.67
N CYS A 13 50.51 126.58 79.88
CA CYS A 13 49.31 126.05 79.23
C CYS A 13 49.64 124.97 78.18
N ILE A 14 50.68 125.14 77.36
CA ILE A 14 51.08 124.15 76.35
C ILE A 14 51.63 122.86 77.00
N LYS A 15 52.35 122.97 78.12
CA LYS A 15 52.87 121.79 78.83
C LYS A 15 51.77 121.00 79.57
N LYS A 16 50.68 121.66 79.98
CA LYS A 16 49.52 121.01 80.63
C LYS A 16 48.53 120.40 79.63
N GLN A 17 48.51 120.87 78.38
CA GLN A 17 47.67 120.32 77.31
C GLN A 17 48.30 119.13 76.58
N TRP A 18 49.63 118.99 76.54
CA TRP A 18 50.29 117.88 75.83
C TRP A 18 50.40 116.58 76.66
N ASN A 19 50.36 116.66 77.99
CA ASN A 19 50.46 115.50 78.88
C ASN A 19 49.12 114.85 79.27
N LYS A 20 47.98 115.31 78.72
CA LYS A 20 46.66 114.74 78.99
C LYS A 20 45.98 114.10 77.76
N THR A 21 46.59 114.15 76.58
CA THR A 21 46.03 113.60 75.32
C THR A 21 46.86 112.47 74.70
N SER A 22 47.94 112.01 75.35
CA SER A 22 48.86 110.99 74.79
C SER A 22 48.84 109.65 75.54
N LYS A 23 47.79 109.36 76.33
CA LYS A 23 47.69 108.12 77.11
C LYS A 23 46.39 107.30 76.95
N GLU A 24 45.47 107.72 76.08
CA GLU A 24 44.22 106.97 75.81
C GLU A 24 44.09 106.43 74.36
N GLU A 25 44.97 106.77 73.40
CA GLU A 25 44.91 106.23 72.01
C GLU A 25 45.98 105.17 71.67
N GLY A 26 47.06 105.03 72.46
CA GLY A 26 48.20 104.14 72.15
C GLY A 26 48.00 102.65 72.47
N ASP A 27 47.07 102.30 73.37
CA ASP A 27 46.75 100.91 73.69
C ASP A 27 45.73 100.28 72.72
N SER A 28 44.98 101.12 71.99
CA SER A 28 44.03 100.66 70.96
C SER A 28 44.77 100.22 69.68
N TYR A 29 45.73 101.02 69.20
CA TYR A 29 46.47 100.75 67.96
C TYR A 29 47.44 99.56 68.01
N ARG A 30 48.10 99.34 69.16
CA ARG A 30 48.98 98.17 69.34
C ARG A 30 48.18 96.86 69.47
N LYS A 31 46.95 96.92 69.99
CA LYS A 31 46.04 95.78 70.00
C LYS A 31 45.55 95.49 68.59
N THR A 32 45.08 96.48 67.81
CA THR A 32 44.59 96.25 66.45
C THR A 32 45.65 95.71 65.49
N MET A 33 46.89 96.19 65.53
CA MET A 33 47.98 95.63 64.70
C MET A 33 48.34 94.17 65.06
N LYS A 34 48.32 93.81 66.34
CA LYS A 34 48.49 92.40 66.75
C LYS A 34 47.33 91.53 66.27
N HIS A 35 46.10 92.05 66.27
CA HIS A 35 44.95 91.33 65.72
C HIS A 35 45.05 91.17 64.19
N ILE A 36 45.54 92.18 63.45
CA ILE A 36 45.71 92.09 61.99
C ILE A 36 46.81 91.09 61.62
N LEU A 37 47.95 91.07 62.33
CA LEU A 37 49.03 90.12 62.07
C LEU A 37 48.65 88.69 62.47
N LEU A 38 47.95 88.53 63.60
CA LEU A 38 47.36 87.24 63.98
C LEU A 38 46.34 86.77 62.94
N LEU A 39 45.49 87.67 62.45
CA LEU A 39 44.51 87.39 61.39
C LEU A 39 45.19 87.04 60.07
N PHE A 40 46.33 87.65 59.73
CA PHE A 40 47.13 87.27 58.55
C PHE A 40 47.71 85.86 58.68
N PHE A 41 48.29 85.48 59.82
CA PHE A 41 48.79 84.12 60.03
C PHE A 41 47.66 83.08 60.10
N ILE A 42 46.51 83.43 60.69
CA ILE A 42 45.30 82.60 60.66
C ILE A 42 44.79 82.44 59.23
N ALA A 43 44.80 83.51 58.43
CA ALA A 43 44.42 83.47 57.02
C ALA A 43 45.41 82.66 56.17
N MET A 44 46.73 82.80 56.38
CA MET A 44 47.75 82.01 55.68
C MET A 44 47.67 80.52 56.06
N PHE A 45 47.43 80.21 57.33
CA PHE A 45 47.18 78.84 57.79
C PHE A 45 45.86 78.30 57.22
N GLY A 46 44.82 79.12 57.17
CA GLY A 46 43.55 78.83 56.54
C GLY A 46 43.69 78.55 55.04
N PHE A 47 44.45 79.36 54.30
CA PHE A 47 44.75 79.16 52.87
C PHE A 47 45.66 77.95 52.62
N SER A 48 46.56 77.62 53.53
CA SER A 48 47.37 76.39 53.44
C SER A 48 46.50 75.14 53.63
N PHE A 49 45.53 75.20 54.55
CA PHE A 49 44.50 74.17 54.70
C PHE A 49 43.54 74.12 53.50
N LEU A 50 43.14 75.28 52.96
CA LEU A 50 42.26 75.36 51.79
C LEU A 50 42.92 74.88 50.50
N SER A 51 44.21 75.13 50.29
CA SER A 51 44.96 74.63 49.13
C SER A 51 45.07 73.10 49.18
N ARG A 52 45.38 72.53 50.35
CA ARG A 52 45.36 71.07 50.55
C ARG A 52 43.95 70.48 50.42
N ALA A 53 42.92 71.17 50.90
CA ALA A 53 41.54 70.73 50.78
C ALA A 53 41.05 70.80 49.32
N ALA A 54 41.39 71.84 48.57
CA ALA A 54 41.01 72.03 47.17
C ALA A 54 41.63 70.97 46.26
N ASP A 55 42.92 70.65 46.43
CA ASP A 55 43.58 69.57 45.67
C ASP A 55 42.94 68.19 45.95
N SER A 56 42.47 67.94 47.18
CA SER A 56 41.81 66.69 47.54
C SER A 56 40.41 66.51 46.93
N ILE A 57 39.74 67.62 46.58
CA ILE A 57 38.39 67.62 45.99
C ILE A 57 38.44 67.35 44.49
N LEU A 58 39.52 67.72 43.80
CA LEU A 58 39.65 67.61 42.35
C LEU A 58 40.14 66.24 41.87
N VAL A 59 40.78 65.44 42.72
CA VAL A 59 41.30 64.11 42.35
C VAL A 59 40.19 63.05 42.41
N ALA A 60 40.02 62.28 41.33
CA ALA A 60 39.07 61.18 41.29
C ALA A 60 39.55 60.02 42.20
N LYS A 61 38.65 59.47 43.00
CA LYS A 61 38.91 58.30 43.84
C LYS A 61 38.47 57.07 43.07
N VAL A 62 39.41 56.15 42.88
CA VAL A 62 39.21 54.97 42.05
C VAL A 62 39.43 53.70 42.85
N SER A 63 38.60 52.72 42.55
CA SER A 63 38.66 51.37 43.06
C SER A 63 39.38 50.49 42.06
N VAL A 64 40.36 49.70 42.51
CA VAL A 64 41.22 48.92 41.61
C VAL A 64 41.24 47.44 41.96
N LYS A 65 41.31 46.58 40.94
CA LYS A 65 41.60 45.15 41.09
C LYS A 65 42.70 44.72 40.13
N LYS A 66 43.52 43.77 40.58
CA LYS A 66 44.51 43.13 39.72
C LYS A 66 43.84 42.06 38.85
N PRO A 67 44.29 41.86 37.61
CA PRO A 67 43.92 40.70 36.82
C PRO A 67 44.32 39.43 37.56
N GLN A 68 43.42 38.45 37.58
CA GLN A 68 43.66 37.16 38.21
C GLN A 68 43.25 36.05 37.27
N SER A 69 43.88 34.89 37.43
CA SER A 69 43.44 33.70 36.72
C SER A 69 42.13 33.23 37.33
N TYR A 70 41.10 33.09 36.51
CA TYR A 70 39.75 32.78 36.96
C TYR A 70 39.06 31.85 35.96
N LYS A 71 38.17 30.99 36.47
CA LYS A 71 37.27 30.19 35.64
C LYS A 71 35.94 30.93 35.55
N LEU A 72 35.53 31.28 34.34
CA LEU A 72 34.24 31.92 34.11
C LEU A 72 33.13 30.91 34.41
N ASN A 73 32.09 31.34 35.13
CA ASN A 73 30.93 30.48 35.43
C ASN A 73 29.79 30.85 34.49
N PHE A 74 29.58 30.06 33.43
CA PHE A 74 28.44 30.25 32.56
C PHE A 74 27.18 29.76 33.25
N LYS A 75 26.12 30.55 33.18
CA LYS A 75 24.79 30.21 33.69
C LYS A 75 23.74 30.39 32.62
N LEU A 76 22.83 29.43 32.52
CA LEU A 76 21.70 29.45 31.62
C LEU A 76 20.46 29.02 32.38
N ASN A 77 19.44 29.87 32.36
CA ASN A 77 18.14 29.58 32.95
C ASN A 77 17.12 29.37 31.83
N GLY A 78 16.27 28.36 31.96
CA GLY A 78 15.16 28.12 31.05
C GLY A 78 13.95 27.57 31.78
N THR A 79 12.84 27.49 31.06
CA THR A 79 11.64 26.76 31.49
C THR A 79 11.32 25.66 30.50
N GLY A 80 10.65 24.62 30.99
CA GLY A 80 10.23 23.47 30.21
C GLY A 80 8.99 22.83 30.80
N THR A 81 8.46 21.84 30.10
CA THR A 81 7.26 21.10 30.50
C THR A 81 7.62 19.64 30.70
N ILE A 82 7.14 19.04 31.80
CA ILE A 82 7.32 17.61 32.05
C ILE A 82 6.45 16.82 31.06
N LYS A 83 7.03 15.84 30.38
CA LYS A 83 6.35 14.90 29.49
C LYS A 83 6.67 13.46 29.85
N GLU A 84 5.77 12.57 29.49
CA GLU A 84 6.00 11.14 29.45
C GLU A 84 7.20 10.79 28.55
N LYS A 85 8.07 9.89 28.99
CA LYS A 85 9.18 9.41 28.17
C LYS A 85 8.71 8.45 27.09
N GLU A 86 7.88 7.49 27.49
CA GLU A 86 7.32 6.46 26.62
C GLU A 86 5.89 6.16 27.07
N THR A 87 5.00 5.81 26.14
CA THR A 87 3.62 5.44 26.47
C THR A 87 3.22 4.09 25.90
N THR A 88 2.68 3.24 26.79
CA THR A 88 2.06 1.98 26.43
C THR A 88 0.54 2.18 26.36
N LYS A 89 -0.08 1.66 25.29
CA LYS A 89 -1.53 1.71 25.08
C LYS A 89 -2.18 0.42 25.54
N ILE A 90 -3.28 0.54 26.27
CA ILE A 90 -4.05 -0.61 26.73
C ILE A 90 -5.20 -0.84 25.75
N LYS A 91 -5.33 -2.08 25.26
CA LYS A 91 -6.38 -2.47 24.32
C LYS A 91 -7.73 -2.48 25.04
N ILE A 92 -8.72 -1.82 24.45
CA ILE A 92 -10.10 -1.77 24.96
C ILE A 92 -10.98 -2.56 24.00
N LEU A 93 -11.75 -3.52 24.53
CA LEU A 93 -12.77 -4.21 23.76
C LEU A 93 -14.01 -3.34 23.61
N GLN A 94 -14.62 -3.39 22.43
CA GLN A 94 -15.78 -2.58 22.04
C GLN A 94 -17.10 -3.29 22.40
N GLY A 95 -18.17 -2.51 22.58
CA GLY A 95 -19.51 -3.03 22.79
C GLY A 95 -19.76 -3.62 24.17
N LEU A 96 -18.92 -3.28 25.16
CA LEU A 96 -19.05 -3.75 26.53
C LEU A 96 -19.24 -2.55 27.47
N ARG A 97 -20.14 -2.67 28.44
CA ARG A 97 -20.26 -1.69 29.52
C ARG A 97 -19.10 -1.81 30.51
N VAL A 98 -18.52 -0.67 30.87
CA VAL A 98 -17.59 -0.56 32.00
C VAL A 98 -18.39 -0.60 33.30
N ASP A 99 -18.05 -1.50 34.20
CA ASP A 99 -18.70 -1.62 35.51
C ASP A 99 -18.12 -0.58 36.47
N GLU A 100 -16.83 -0.68 36.76
CA GLU A 100 -16.10 0.23 37.64
C GLU A 100 -14.74 0.62 37.07
N VAL A 101 -14.29 1.85 37.39
CA VAL A 101 -12.95 2.36 37.11
C VAL A 101 -12.24 2.56 38.44
N PHE A 102 -11.09 1.90 38.62
CA PHE A 102 -10.39 1.82 39.91
C PHE A 102 -9.24 2.82 40.05
N VAL A 103 -8.83 3.46 38.95
CA VAL A 103 -7.68 4.37 38.91
C VAL A 103 -8.04 5.70 38.26
N LEU A 104 -7.41 6.78 38.71
CA LEU A 104 -7.55 8.11 38.16
C LEU A 104 -6.28 8.51 37.39
N VAL A 105 -6.44 9.40 36.41
CA VAL A 105 -5.30 10.00 35.69
C VAL A 105 -4.34 10.64 36.70
N GLY A 106 -3.04 10.38 36.53
CA GLY A 106 -1.98 10.79 37.43
C GLY A 106 -1.60 9.77 38.51
N THR A 107 -2.27 8.63 38.59
CA THR A 107 -1.95 7.57 39.56
C THR A 107 -0.77 6.72 39.09
N LYS A 108 0.18 6.42 39.99
CA LYS A 108 1.24 5.41 39.78
C LYS A 108 0.65 4.00 39.90
N ILE A 109 0.84 3.18 38.88
CA ILE A 109 0.34 1.81 38.76
C ILE A 109 1.52 0.84 38.60
N LYS A 110 1.42 -0.33 39.20
CA LYS A 110 2.36 -1.45 39.04
C LYS A 110 1.84 -2.44 38.03
N GLU A 111 2.73 -3.27 37.48
CA GLU A 111 2.33 -4.42 36.68
C GLU A 111 1.33 -5.29 37.46
N GLY A 112 0.19 -5.60 36.84
CA GLY A 112 -0.89 -6.35 37.46
C GLY A 112 -1.86 -5.53 38.32
N ASP A 113 -1.70 -4.21 38.42
CA ASP A 113 -2.70 -3.36 39.10
C ASP A 113 -4.00 -3.29 38.29
N LEU A 114 -5.13 -3.31 39.00
CA LEU A 114 -6.47 -3.27 38.41
C LEU A 114 -6.80 -1.85 37.94
N LEU A 115 -7.14 -1.70 36.66
CA LEU A 115 -7.47 -0.41 36.07
C LEU A 115 -8.98 -0.17 36.01
N PHE A 116 -9.70 -1.12 35.42
CA PHE A 116 -11.15 -1.09 35.29
C PHE A 116 -11.70 -2.50 35.10
N SER A 117 -13.01 -2.66 35.25
CA SER A 117 -13.72 -3.91 34.96
C SER A 117 -14.87 -3.70 33.98
N TYR A 118 -15.18 -4.75 33.23
CA TYR A 118 -16.38 -4.83 32.41
C TYR A 118 -17.55 -5.44 33.20
N ASP A 119 -18.78 -5.09 32.82
CA ASP A 119 -19.99 -5.75 33.35
C ASP A 119 -19.96 -7.24 32.96
N MET A 120 -19.90 -8.10 33.98
CA MET A 120 -19.79 -9.55 33.79
C MET A 120 -20.98 -10.18 33.08
N LYS A 121 -22.20 -9.63 33.26
CA LYS A 121 -23.40 -10.16 32.60
C LYS A 121 -23.39 -9.81 31.12
N GLU A 122 -23.05 -8.58 30.77
CA GLU A 122 -22.90 -8.17 29.37
C GLU A 122 -21.75 -8.91 28.69
N LEU A 123 -20.61 -9.07 29.37
CA LEU A 123 -19.47 -9.84 28.87
C LEU A 123 -19.83 -11.30 28.60
N GLN A 124 -20.51 -11.97 29.54
CA GLN A 124 -20.94 -13.36 29.36
C GLN A 124 -21.96 -13.48 28.22
N SER A 125 -22.94 -12.58 28.16
CA SER A 125 -23.94 -12.55 27.08
C SER A 125 -23.28 -12.36 25.71
N LEU A 126 -22.27 -11.49 25.61
CA LEU A 126 -21.53 -11.25 24.37
C LEU A 126 -20.74 -12.49 23.95
N TYR A 127 -20.04 -13.13 24.88
CA TYR A 127 -19.32 -14.39 24.65
C TYR A 127 -20.25 -15.49 24.14
N GLU A 128 -21.38 -15.73 24.81
CA GLU A 128 -22.34 -16.76 24.42
C GLU A 128 -22.92 -16.48 23.03
N THR A 129 -23.25 -15.23 22.73
CA THR A 129 -23.77 -14.80 21.42
C THR A 129 -22.75 -15.04 20.31
N LYS A 130 -21.49 -14.64 20.53
CA LYS A 130 -20.40 -14.82 19.55
C LYS A 130 -20.06 -16.30 19.36
N LYS A 131 -20.06 -17.09 20.43
CA LYS A 131 -19.87 -18.55 20.36
C LYS A 131 -21.00 -19.25 19.60
N ALA A 132 -22.25 -18.88 19.85
CA ALA A 132 -23.40 -19.44 19.12
C ALA A 132 -23.33 -19.12 17.62
N ALA A 133 -22.81 -17.95 17.23
CA ALA A 133 -22.56 -17.60 15.84
C ALA A 133 -21.49 -18.51 15.19
N ILE A 134 -20.40 -18.82 15.90
CA ILE A 134 -19.40 -19.79 15.43
C ILE A 134 -20.01 -21.17 15.22
N ASP A 135 -20.79 -21.66 16.20
CA ASP A 135 -21.44 -22.98 16.10
C ASP A 135 -22.41 -23.04 14.93
N LYS A 136 -23.15 -21.95 14.66
CA LYS A 136 -23.98 -21.82 13.46
C LYS A 136 -23.17 -21.91 12.17
N ASN A 137 -22.04 -21.19 12.08
CA ASN A 137 -21.16 -21.22 10.91
C ASN A 137 -20.55 -22.60 10.68
N LYS A 138 -20.18 -23.34 11.73
CA LYS A 138 -19.73 -24.74 11.64
C LYS A 138 -20.81 -25.66 11.10
N ILE A 139 -22.05 -25.51 11.57
CA ILE A 139 -23.19 -26.27 11.04
C ILE A 139 -23.41 -25.98 9.55
N GLU A 140 -23.22 -24.74 9.11
CA GLU A 140 -23.33 -24.36 7.70
C GLU A 140 -22.19 -24.95 6.85
N GLN A 141 -20.96 -24.92 7.37
CA GLN A 141 -19.80 -25.58 6.77
C GLN A 141 -20.05 -27.08 6.57
N ASP A 142 -20.53 -27.78 7.61
CA ASP A 142 -20.83 -29.20 7.56
C ASP A 142 -21.92 -29.51 6.52
N LYS A 143 -22.99 -28.71 6.47
CA LYS A 143 -24.06 -28.86 5.47
C LYS A 143 -23.55 -28.73 4.04
N LEU A 144 -22.70 -27.74 3.78
CA LEU A 144 -22.13 -27.52 2.45
C LEU A 144 -21.17 -28.63 2.03
N SER A 145 -20.45 -29.24 2.99
CA SER A 145 -19.56 -30.37 2.72
C SER A 145 -20.30 -31.66 2.33
N LEU A 146 -21.57 -31.79 2.71
CA LEU A 146 -22.41 -32.97 2.46
C LEU A 146 -23.22 -32.89 1.15
N ASN A 147 -23.20 -31.76 0.45
CA ASN A 147 -24.03 -31.57 -0.73
C ASN A 147 -23.42 -32.26 -1.97
N ASP A 148 -23.90 -33.45 -2.30
CA ASP A 148 -23.39 -34.26 -3.40
C ASP A 148 -24.38 -34.24 -4.58
N SER A 149 -24.29 -33.21 -5.43
CA SER A 149 -25.06 -33.09 -6.69
C SER A 149 -24.57 -34.11 -7.73
N GLN A 150 -25.00 -35.37 -7.60
CA GLN A 150 -24.66 -36.45 -8.56
C GLN A 150 -25.72 -36.69 -9.65
N SER A 151 -26.90 -36.08 -9.56
CA SER A 151 -28.06 -36.46 -10.39
C SER A 151 -27.92 -36.04 -11.87
N ALA A 152 -27.45 -34.82 -12.15
CA ALA A 152 -27.38 -34.27 -13.51
C ALA A 152 -26.36 -35.00 -14.41
N LEU A 153 -25.19 -35.34 -13.86
CA LEU A 153 -24.16 -36.09 -14.59
C LEU A 153 -24.62 -37.51 -14.92
N LYS A 154 -25.28 -38.20 -13.98
CA LYS A 154 -25.85 -39.54 -14.22
C LYS A 154 -26.92 -39.52 -15.32
N SER A 155 -27.78 -38.50 -15.35
CA SER A 155 -28.78 -38.39 -16.43
C SER A 155 -28.14 -38.12 -17.80
N ALA A 156 -27.09 -37.30 -17.85
CA ALA A 156 -26.38 -37.01 -19.10
C ALA A 156 -25.62 -38.24 -19.62
N GLU A 157 -24.96 -39.01 -18.74
CA GLU A 157 -24.30 -40.27 -19.10
C GLU A 157 -25.30 -41.31 -19.63
N LEU A 158 -26.50 -41.37 -19.03
CA LEU A 158 -27.56 -42.26 -19.50
C LEU A 158 -28.07 -41.84 -20.90
N ALA A 159 -28.26 -40.54 -21.14
CA ALA A 159 -28.64 -40.03 -22.46
C ALA A 159 -27.59 -40.35 -23.53
N LYS A 160 -26.30 -40.19 -23.21
CA LYS A 160 -25.19 -40.59 -24.08
C LYS A 160 -25.24 -42.07 -24.43
N LYS A 161 -25.53 -42.94 -23.45
CA LYS A 161 -25.67 -44.37 -23.69
C LYS A 161 -26.80 -44.70 -24.66
N TYR A 162 -27.98 -44.07 -24.51
CA TYR A 162 -29.08 -44.26 -25.44
C TYR A 162 -28.78 -43.72 -26.84
N ALA A 163 -28.09 -42.58 -26.94
CA ALA A 163 -27.68 -42.05 -28.23
C ALA A 163 -26.68 -42.98 -28.96
N GLN A 164 -25.76 -43.63 -28.23
CA GLN A 164 -24.88 -44.66 -28.80
C GLN A 164 -25.67 -45.85 -29.35
N GLN A 165 -26.66 -46.35 -28.60
CA GLN A 165 -27.53 -47.44 -29.08
C GLN A 165 -28.32 -47.03 -30.33
N GLY A 166 -28.77 -45.77 -30.40
CA GLY A 166 -29.44 -45.26 -31.60
C GLY A 166 -28.54 -45.19 -32.84
N ILE A 167 -27.23 -44.93 -32.67
CA ILE A 167 -26.27 -45.02 -33.79
C ILE A 167 -26.11 -46.48 -34.23
N GLU A 168 -25.91 -47.39 -33.29
CA GLU A 168 -25.72 -48.83 -33.57
C GLU A 168 -26.93 -49.40 -34.33
N GLU A 169 -28.15 -49.06 -33.89
CA GLU A 169 -29.39 -49.44 -34.59
C GLU A 169 -29.50 -48.79 -35.99
N ALA A 170 -29.09 -47.53 -36.14
CA ALA A 170 -29.12 -46.86 -37.44
C ALA A 170 -28.09 -47.44 -38.44
N GLU A 171 -26.91 -47.84 -37.96
CA GLU A 171 -25.89 -48.53 -38.76
C GLU A 171 -26.36 -49.93 -39.18
N GLU A 172 -26.98 -50.69 -38.27
CA GLU A 172 -27.56 -52.00 -38.60
C GLU A 172 -28.68 -51.87 -39.64
N ASN A 173 -29.56 -50.88 -39.49
CA ASN A 173 -30.62 -50.60 -40.47
C ASN A 173 -30.06 -50.17 -41.84
N LEU A 174 -28.96 -49.43 -41.87
CA LEU A 174 -28.30 -49.03 -43.11
C LEU A 174 -27.71 -50.23 -43.84
N GLU A 175 -27.04 -51.13 -43.11
CA GLU A 175 -26.46 -52.34 -43.70
C GLU A 175 -27.57 -53.29 -44.18
N ALA A 176 -28.64 -53.45 -43.41
CA ALA A 176 -29.81 -54.22 -43.83
C ALA A 176 -30.49 -53.66 -45.08
N ALA A 177 -30.63 -52.32 -45.18
CA ALA A 177 -31.18 -51.67 -46.36
C ALA A 177 -30.28 -51.86 -47.59
N LYS A 178 -28.96 -51.79 -47.41
CA LYS A 178 -27.99 -52.05 -48.48
C LYS A 178 -28.09 -53.49 -48.97
N GLN A 179 -28.14 -54.45 -48.04
CA GLN A 179 -28.28 -55.86 -48.38
C GLN A 179 -29.60 -56.17 -49.09
N SER A 180 -30.70 -55.51 -48.71
CA SER A 180 -31.98 -55.62 -49.42
C SER A 180 -31.90 -55.13 -50.86
N ILE A 181 -31.13 -54.07 -51.14
CA ILE A 181 -30.91 -53.57 -52.50
C ILE A 181 -30.07 -54.58 -53.29
N ASP A 182 -29.02 -55.13 -52.68
CA ASP A 182 -28.16 -56.15 -53.30
C ASP A 182 -28.98 -57.39 -53.70
N ASP A 183 -29.86 -57.85 -52.80
CA ASP A 183 -30.77 -58.97 -53.03
C ASP A 183 -31.80 -58.66 -54.12
N GLU A 184 -32.37 -57.45 -54.16
CA GLU A 184 -33.29 -57.02 -55.24
C GLU A 184 -32.63 -57.02 -56.61
N MET A 185 -31.37 -56.56 -56.70
CA MET A 185 -30.63 -56.55 -57.97
C MET A 185 -30.32 -57.96 -58.47
N GLU A 186 -29.94 -58.88 -57.57
CA GLU A 186 -29.72 -60.28 -57.92
C GLU A 186 -31.04 -60.95 -58.35
N GLU A 187 -32.13 -60.74 -57.62
CA GLU A 187 -33.43 -61.31 -57.97
C GLU A 187 -33.94 -60.78 -59.32
N ALA A 188 -33.75 -59.49 -59.60
CA ALA A 188 -34.08 -58.88 -60.89
C ALA A 188 -33.29 -59.52 -62.05
N TYR A 189 -31.99 -59.76 -61.85
CA TYR A 189 -31.16 -60.45 -62.84
C TYR A 189 -31.61 -61.88 -63.09
N GLN A 190 -31.87 -62.67 -62.04
CA GLN A 190 -32.34 -64.06 -62.19
C GLN A 190 -33.69 -64.12 -62.90
N LYS A 191 -34.66 -63.27 -62.52
CA LYS A 191 -35.96 -63.19 -63.21
C LYS A 191 -35.82 -62.85 -64.70
N ALA A 192 -34.97 -61.87 -65.03
CA ALA A 192 -34.75 -61.47 -66.43
C ALA A 192 -34.04 -62.56 -67.24
N LYS A 193 -33.09 -63.27 -66.63
CA LYS A 193 -32.40 -64.41 -67.23
C LYS A 193 -33.36 -65.58 -67.49
N ASP A 194 -34.17 -65.96 -66.50
CA ASP A 194 -35.13 -67.05 -66.63
C ASP A 194 -36.20 -66.73 -67.70
N ALA A 195 -36.68 -65.48 -67.74
CA ALA A 195 -37.62 -65.02 -68.77
C ALA A 195 -37.01 -65.09 -70.17
N TYR A 196 -35.75 -64.67 -70.33
CA TYR A 196 -35.03 -64.76 -71.60
C TYR A 196 -34.83 -66.23 -72.05
N GLU A 197 -34.39 -67.10 -71.13
CA GLU A 197 -34.19 -68.52 -71.43
C GLU A 197 -35.51 -69.23 -71.80
N LYS A 198 -36.60 -68.90 -71.10
CA LYS A 198 -37.94 -69.41 -71.39
C LYS A 198 -38.42 -68.97 -72.77
N LEU A 199 -38.37 -67.68 -73.08
CA LEU A 199 -38.79 -67.14 -74.38
C LEU A 199 -37.94 -67.72 -75.52
N LYS A 200 -36.64 -67.90 -75.30
CA LYS A 200 -35.74 -68.54 -76.27
C LYS A 200 -36.17 -69.98 -76.56
N SER A 201 -36.52 -70.75 -75.53
CA SER A 201 -37.04 -72.11 -75.70
C SER A 201 -38.39 -72.14 -76.41
N GLU A 202 -39.30 -71.22 -76.11
CA GLU A 202 -40.61 -71.12 -76.76
C GLU A 202 -40.47 -70.77 -78.24
N ARG A 203 -39.61 -69.80 -78.57
CA ARG A 203 -39.23 -69.47 -79.94
C ARG A 203 -38.66 -70.69 -80.67
N ASP A 204 -37.70 -71.39 -80.07
CA ASP A 204 -37.04 -72.53 -80.73
C ASP A 204 -38.04 -73.63 -81.06
N ASN A 205 -38.99 -73.89 -80.16
CA ASN A 205 -40.10 -74.82 -80.39
C ASN A 205 -41.05 -74.33 -81.50
N ASP A 206 -41.47 -73.06 -81.45
CA ASP A 206 -42.40 -72.49 -82.43
C ASP A 206 -41.80 -72.43 -83.85
N ILE A 207 -40.56 -71.95 -83.98
CA ILE A 207 -39.80 -71.95 -85.24
C ILE A 207 -39.59 -73.38 -85.74
N SER A 208 -39.26 -74.33 -84.86
CA SER A 208 -39.10 -75.73 -85.25
C SER A 208 -40.42 -76.31 -85.78
N SER A 209 -41.55 -75.96 -85.17
CA SER A 209 -42.88 -76.38 -85.64
C SER A 209 -43.18 -75.84 -87.04
N ALA A 210 -42.92 -74.56 -87.29
CA ALA A 210 -43.12 -73.92 -88.60
C ALA A 210 -42.17 -74.48 -89.68
N LYS A 211 -40.92 -74.79 -89.32
CA LYS A 211 -39.95 -75.44 -90.21
C LYS A 211 -40.41 -76.82 -90.66
N GLU A 212 -40.99 -77.61 -89.76
CA GLU A 212 -41.52 -78.94 -90.10
C GLU A 212 -42.75 -78.84 -91.02
N VAL A 213 -43.61 -77.83 -90.87
CA VAL A 213 -44.72 -77.56 -91.81
C VAL A 213 -44.18 -77.23 -93.21
N LEU A 214 -43.20 -76.32 -93.29
CA LEU A 214 -42.55 -75.95 -94.54
C LEU A 214 -41.88 -77.16 -95.22
N LYS A 215 -41.18 -78.00 -94.46
CA LYS A 215 -40.53 -79.21 -94.96
C LYS A 215 -41.54 -80.22 -95.53
N LYS A 216 -42.71 -80.36 -94.91
CA LYS A 216 -43.80 -81.20 -95.44
C LYS A 216 -44.34 -80.64 -96.75
N ALA A 217 -44.64 -79.36 -96.81
CA ALA A 217 -45.11 -78.69 -98.04
C ALA A 217 -44.07 -78.81 -99.19
N GLN A 218 -42.78 -78.62 -98.90
CA GLN A 218 -41.69 -78.80 -99.87
C GLN A 218 -41.58 -80.25 -100.37
N LYS A 219 -41.78 -81.22 -99.47
CA LYS A 219 -41.78 -82.64 -99.84
C LYS A 219 -42.96 -82.97 -100.76
N GLU A 220 -44.16 -82.51 -100.42
CA GLU A 220 -45.37 -82.68 -101.24
C GLU A 220 -45.21 -82.07 -102.63
N LEU A 221 -44.65 -80.86 -102.73
CA LEU A 221 -44.30 -80.21 -103.99
C LEU A 221 -43.33 -81.08 -104.82
N LYS A 222 -42.24 -81.54 -104.19
CA LYS A 222 -41.22 -82.38 -104.86
C LYS A 222 -41.81 -83.71 -105.34
N ASP A 223 -42.67 -84.32 -104.55
CA ASP A 223 -43.35 -85.57 -104.91
C ASP A 223 -44.30 -85.37 -106.11
N LEU A 224 -45.01 -84.23 -106.18
CA LEU A 224 -45.86 -83.84 -107.32
C LEU A 224 -45.04 -83.50 -108.58
N GLU A 225 -43.90 -82.81 -108.45
CA GLU A 225 -42.99 -82.51 -109.56
C GLU A 225 -42.38 -83.79 -110.16
N ASN A 226 -41.97 -84.75 -109.31
CA ASN A 226 -41.50 -86.05 -109.75
C ASN A 226 -42.61 -86.82 -110.51
N LYS A 227 -43.85 -86.77 -110.00
CA LYS A 227 -45.03 -87.38 -110.65
C LYS A 227 -45.35 -86.75 -112.01
N LYS A 228 -45.16 -85.43 -112.16
CA LYS A 228 -45.29 -84.73 -113.45
C LYS A 228 -44.17 -85.12 -114.43
N ASN A 229 -42.94 -85.27 -113.95
CA ASN A 229 -41.81 -85.70 -114.79
C ASN A 229 -41.98 -87.15 -115.27
N SER A 230 -42.51 -88.07 -114.45
CA SER A 230 -42.83 -89.43 -114.91
C SER A 230 -43.90 -89.45 -116.01
N VAL A 231 -44.94 -88.61 -115.90
CA VAL A 231 -46.00 -88.51 -116.92
C VAL A 231 -45.49 -87.90 -118.23
N LYS A 232 -44.56 -86.93 -118.19
CA LYS A 232 -43.92 -86.35 -119.39
C LYS A 232 -42.94 -87.30 -120.10
N VAL A 233 -42.32 -88.22 -119.37
CA VAL A 233 -41.42 -89.25 -119.94
C VAL A 233 -42.23 -90.33 -120.66
N GLU A 234 -43.40 -90.69 -120.14
CA GLU A 234 -44.35 -91.60 -120.80
C GLU A 234 -44.95 -91.00 -122.08
N GLU A 235 -45.11 -89.67 -122.16
CA GLU A 235 -45.62 -88.97 -123.35
C GLU A 235 -44.62 -88.94 -124.53
N ASN A 236 -43.31 -89.13 -124.27
CA ASN A 236 -42.23 -89.04 -125.28
C ASN A 236 -41.79 -90.40 -125.87
N LEU A 237 -42.34 -91.53 -125.41
CA LEU A 237 -42.05 -92.89 -125.89
C LEU A 237 -43.28 -93.47 -126.62
N GLU A 238 -43.48 -93.06 -127.89
CA GLU A 238 -44.35 -93.63 -128.94
C GLU A 238 -45.77 -94.19 -128.63
N ASN A 239 -46.76 -93.42 -129.14
CA ASN A 239 -47.91 -93.83 -129.98
C ASN A 239 -49.15 -94.59 -129.41
N LYS A 240 -50.29 -93.87 -129.52
CA LYS A 240 -51.69 -94.30 -129.76
C LYS A 240 -52.52 -95.01 -128.68
N ASN A 241 -53.63 -94.32 -128.39
CA ASN A 241 -54.96 -94.80 -128.02
C ASN A 241 -55.12 -95.52 -126.67
N THR A 242 -55.44 -94.74 -125.63
CA THR A 242 -56.72 -94.86 -124.92
C THR A 242 -56.96 -93.64 -124.05
N LYS A 243 -58.25 -93.34 -123.90
CA LYS A 243 -58.85 -92.18 -123.27
C LYS A 243 -58.81 -92.31 -121.75
N ASP A 244 -57.65 -92.04 -121.17
CA ASP A 244 -57.51 -91.57 -119.79
C ASP A 244 -56.53 -90.41 -119.86
N THR A 245 -57.06 -89.24 -120.19
CA THR A 245 -56.39 -87.98 -119.85
C THR A 245 -56.33 -87.93 -118.33
N VAL A 246 -55.27 -88.51 -117.75
CA VAL A 246 -54.69 -87.90 -116.56
C VAL A 246 -54.29 -86.52 -117.04
N ASP A 247 -55.20 -85.56 -116.85
CA ASP A 247 -55.03 -84.21 -117.32
C ASP A 247 -53.72 -83.70 -116.75
N ALA A 248 -52.71 -83.53 -117.63
CA ALA A 248 -51.51 -82.79 -117.27
C ALA A 248 -51.90 -81.44 -116.62
N ALA A 249 -53.05 -80.87 -117.05
CA ALA A 249 -53.70 -79.71 -116.44
C ALA A 249 -54.16 -79.89 -114.97
N SER A 250 -54.61 -81.09 -114.55
CA SER A 250 -55.01 -81.37 -113.16
C SER A 250 -53.80 -81.51 -112.23
N ILE A 251 -52.71 -82.12 -112.72
CA ILE A 251 -51.43 -82.18 -112.00
C ILE A 251 -50.80 -80.78 -111.92
N ASP A 252 -50.92 -79.97 -112.98
CA ASP A 252 -50.47 -78.57 -112.97
C ASP A 252 -51.22 -77.72 -111.94
N GLN A 253 -52.54 -77.91 -111.81
CA GLN A 253 -53.33 -77.23 -110.79
C GLN A 253 -52.96 -77.67 -109.36
N GLN A 254 -52.62 -78.96 -109.15
CA GLN A 254 -52.12 -79.46 -107.86
C GLN A 254 -50.72 -78.95 -107.51
N ILE A 255 -49.83 -78.84 -108.52
CA ILE A 255 -48.50 -78.25 -108.34
C ILE A 255 -48.60 -76.77 -107.99
N GLU A 256 -49.49 -76.03 -108.64
CA GLU A 256 -49.67 -74.60 -108.35
C GLU A 256 -50.23 -74.40 -106.93
N ALA A 257 -51.19 -75.24 -106.50
CA ALA A 257 -51.66 -75.26 -105.12
C ALA A 257 -50.55 -75.64 -104.11
N ALA A 258 -49.68 -76.60 -104.45
CA ALA A 258 -48.55 -76.99 -103.61
C ALA A 258 -47.47 -75.88 -103.54
N LYS A 259 -47.24 -75.12 -104.61
CA LYS A 259 -46.37 -73.94 -104.60
C LYS A 259 -46.93 -72.86 -103.68
N GLN A 260 -48.22 -72.54 -103.80
CA GLN A 260 -48.89 -71.60 -102.91
C GLN A 260 -48.84 -72.07 -101.44
N ALA A 261 -48.93 -73.38 -101.18
CA ALA A 261 -48.77 -73.94 -99.84
C ALA A 261 -47.34 -73.79 -99.30
N VAL A 262 -46.31 -73.95 -100.14
CA VAL A 262 -44.90 -73.70 -99.78
C VAL A 262 -44.67 -72.21 -99.50
N GLU A 263 -45.20 -71.32 -100.33
CA GLU A 263 -45.09 -69.87 -100.17
C GLU A 263 -45.78 -69.41 -98.87
N ALA A 264 -47.01 -69.86 -98.61
CA ALA A 264 -47.73 -69.58 -97.37
C ALA A 264 -47.01 -70.13 -96.13
N ALA A 265 -46.40 -71.32 -96.21
CA ALA A 265 -45.61 -71.88 -95.11
C ALA A 265 -44.28 -71.13 -94.88
N GLN A 266 -43.69 -70.56 -95.93
CA GLN A 266 -42.50 -69.70 -95.84
C GLN A 266 -42.86 -68.34 -95.22
N GLU A 267 -43.95 -67.71 -95.65
CA GLU A 267 -44.45 -66.46 -95.08
C GLU A 267 -44.83 -66.62 -93.59
N ASP A 268 -45.49 -67.72 -93.19
CA ASP A 268 -45.79 -68.02 -91.79
C ASP A 268 -44.51 -68.14 -90.95
N LEU A 269 -43.51 -68.87 -91.45
CA LEU A 269 -42.23 -69.02 -90.79
C LEU A 269 -41.48 -67.69 -90.64
N ASP A 270 -41.48 -66.84 -91.66
CA ASP A 270 -40.83 -65.54 -91.60
C ASP A 270 -41.60 -64.56 -90.68
N SER A 271 -42.93 -64.57 -90.71
CA SER A 271 -43.77 -63.80 -89.77
C SER A 271 -43.52 -64.20 -88.31
N ARG A 272 -43.41 -65.52 -88.02
CA ARG A 272 -43.09 -66.00 -86.67
C ARG A 272 -41.69 -65.58 -86.23
N LYS A 273 -40.69 -65.68 -87.10
CA LYS A 273 -39.33 -65.19 -86.78
C LYS A 273 -39.33 -63.72 -86.42
N GLU A 274 -40.04 -62.90 -87.19
CA GLU A 274 -40.11 -61.45 -86.97
C GLU A 274 -40.76 -61.13 -85.62
N LYS A 275 -41.91 -61.73 -85.32
CA LYS A 275 -42.60 -61.59 -84.01
C LYS A 275 -41.72 -61.99 -82.83
N TRP A 276 -41.00 -63.11 -82.95
CA TRP A 276 -40.11 -63.57 -81.90
C TRP A 276 -38.85 -62.71 -81.78
N ASN A 277 -38.37 -62.12 -82.88
CA ASN A 277 -37.16 -61.30 -82.85
C ASN A 277 -37.34 -60.10 -81.91
N GLU A 278 -38.45 -59.38 -82.03
CA GLU A 278 -38.77 -58.25 -81.15
C GLU A 278 -38.87 -58.66 -79.67
N SER A 279 -39.59 -59.76 -79.39
CA SER A 279 -39.80 -60.24 -78.02
C SER A 279 -38.50 -60.72 -77.36
N ILE A 280 -37.64 -61.41 -78.12
CA ILE A 280 -36.34 -61.89 -77.64
C ILE A 280 -35.35 -60.74 -77.46
N GLU A 281 -35.35 -59.77 -78.37
CA GLU A 281 -34.47 -58.60 -78.29
C GLU A 281 -34.82 -57.74 -77.08
N SER A 282 -36.11 -57.52 -76.82
CA SER A 282 -36.58 -56.84 -75.60
C SER A 282 -36.16 -57.59 -74.33
N ALA A 283 -36.40 -58.91 -74.25
CA ALA A 283 -36.01 -59.72 -73.09
C ALA A 283 -34.48 -59.77 -72.89
N LYS A 284 -33.71 -59.80 -73.98
CA LYS A 284 -32.25 -59.77 -73.94
C LYS A 284 -31.72 -58.44 -73.43
N ASN A 285 -32.31 -57.32 -73.84
CA ASN A 285 -31.94 -55.99 -73.36
C ASN A 285 -32.26 -55.86 -71.86
N LEU A 286 -33.44 -56.30 -71.43
CA LEU A 286 -33.82 -56.34 -70.01
C LEU A 286 -32.83 -57.18 -69.17
N GLN A 287 -32.46 -58.37 -69.66
CA GLN A 287 -31.45 -59.21 -69.02
C GLN A 287 -30.10 -58.49 -68.94
N LYS A 288 -29.68 -57.82 -70.00
CA LYS A 288 -28.41 -57.10 -70.05
C LYS A 288 -28.39 -55.95 -69.04
N GLU A 289 -29.44 -55.13 -68.98
CA GLU A 289 -29.56 -54.02 -68.03
C GLU A 289 -29.57 -54.51 -66.56
N ALA A 290 -30.34 -55.57 -66.28
CA ALA A 290 -30.37 -56.19 -64.96
C ALA A 290 -29.01 -56.79 -64.57
N LYS A 291 -28.32 -57.41 -65.53
CA LYS A 291 -26.97 -57.95 -65.33
C LYS A 291 -25.94 -56.86 -65.05
N GLU A 292 -25.96 -55.76 -65.81
CA GLU A 292 -25.07 -54.62 -65.58
C GLU A 292 -25.28 -54.02 -64.18
N SER A 293 -26.53 -53.96 -63.72
CA SER A 293 -26.89 -53.48 -62.38
C SER A 293 -26.37 -54.42 -61.27
N TRP A 294 -26.54 -55.73 -61.43
CA TRP A 294 -26.02 -56.72 -60.48
C TRP A 294 -24.49 -56.79 -60.46
N GLU A 295 -23.84 -56.74 -61.63
CA GLU A 295 -22.37 -56.69 -61.71
C GLU A 295 -21.83 -55.41 -61.07
N ALA A 296 -22.54 -54.28 -61.17
CA ALA A 296 -22.16 -53.06 -60.47
C ALA A 296 -22.22 -53.21 -58.94
N VAL A 297 -23.19 -53.97 -58.41
CA VAL A 297 -23.25 -54.31 -56.97
C VAL A 297 -22.04 -55.16 -56.58
N GLN A 298 -21.79 -56.26 -57.31
CA GLN A 298 -20.67 -57.18 -57.04
C GLN A 298 -19.30 -56.49 -57.09
N ASN A 299 -19.13 -55.57 -58.03
CA ASN A 299 -17.88 -54.80 -58.20
C ASN A 299 -17.79 -53.59 -57.26
N GLY A 300 -18.81 -53.31 -56.44
CA GLY A 300 -18.85 -52.17 -55.52
C GLY A 300 -18.96 -50.80 -56.19
N THR A 301 -19.42 -50.74 -57.44
CA THR A 301 -19.59 -49.50 -58.22
C THR A 301 -21.05 -49.06 -58.35
N TYR A 302 -21.98 -49.77 -57.69
CA TYR A 302 -23.40 -49.41 -57.67
C TYR A 302 -23.65 -48.13 -56.86
N ASP A 303 -24.55 -47.28 -57.37
CA ASP A 303 -24.92 -46.03 -56.71
C ASP A 303 -26.09 -46.24 -55.75
N TYR A 304 -25.77 -46.30 -54.45
CA TYR A 304 -26.76 -46.48 -53.38
C TYR A 304 -27.42 -45.17 -52.91
N THR A 305 -27.06 -44.02 -53.46
CA THR A 305 -27.43 -42.70 -52.90
C THR A 305 -28.94 -42.53 -52.72
N LEU A 306 -29.74 -42.93 -53.71
CA LEU A 306 -31.20 -42.82 -53.65
C LEU A 306 -31.81 -43.87 -52.72
N GLY A 307 -31.37 -45.13 -52.81
CA GLY A 307 -31.90 -46.25 -52.04
C GLY A 307 -31.60 -46.16 -50.54
N LEU A 308 -30.45 -45.61 -50.17
CA LEU A 308 -30.02 -45.45 -48.77
C LEU A 308 -30.30 -44.06 -48.20
N SER A 309 -30.96 -43.16 -48.93
CA SER A 309 -31.19 -41.78 -48.47
C SER A 309 -31.88 -41.70 -47.10
N ASN A 310 -32.92 -42.52 -46.88
CA ASN A 310 -33.65 -42.58 -45.60
C ASN A 310 -32.78 -43.14 -44.47
N ALA A 311 -32.04 -44.23 -44.72
CA ALA A 311 -31.15 -44.85 -43.74
C ALA A 311 -29.99 -43.91 -43.36
N ASN A 312 -29.37 -43.25 -44.35
CA ASN A 312 -28.35 -42.24 -44.14
C ASN A 312 -28.87 -41.04 -43.33
N SER A 313 -30.11 -40.62 -43.60
CA SER A 313 -30.75 -39.53 -42.84
C SER A 313 -30.99 -39.94 -41.38
N ALA A 314 -31.41 -41.18 -41.14
CA ALA A 314 -31.57 -41.73 -39.79
C ALA A 314 -30.22 -41.81 -39.05
N LEU A 315 -29.17 -42.28 -39.72
CA LEU A 315 -27.81 -42.31 -39.15
C LEU A 315 -27.31 -40.91 -38.81
N THR A 316 -27.50 -39.95 -39.72
CA THR A 316 -27.14 -38.54 -39.49
C THR A 316 -27.89 -37.97 -38.28
N GLN A 317 -29.17 -38.30 -38.11
CA GLN A 317 -29.95 -37.86 -36.96
C GLN A 317 -29.45 -38.49 -35.66
N ALA A 318 -29.13 -39.79 -35.66
CA ALA A 318 -28.56 -40.47 -34.51
C ALA A 318 -27.18 -39.89 -34.11
N GLN A 319 -26.34 -39.57 -35.10
CA GLN A 319 -25.05 -38.90 -34.88
C GLN A 319 -25.21 -37.52 -34.23
N LYS A 320 -26.18 -36.70 -34.69
CA LYS A 320 -26.50 -35.41 -34.05
C LYS A 320 -26.96 -35.59 -32.61
N SER A 321 -27.85 -36.55 -32.34
CA SER A 321 -28.30 -36.85 -30.98
C SER A 321 -27.15 -37.30 -30.07
N MET A 322 -26.13 -37.97 -30.61
CA MET A 322 -24.91 -38.31 -29.86
C MET A 322 -24.04 -37.10 -29.58
N GLU A 323 -23.86 -36.19 -30.54
CA GLU A 323 -23.14 -34.93 -30.35
C GLU A 323 -23.80 -34.09 -29.24
N GLU A 324 -25.13 -33.93 -29.30
CA GLU A 324 -25.90 -33.25 -28.25
C GLU A 324 -25.74 -33.91 -26.87
N ALA A 325 -25.78 -35.24 -26.82
CA ALA A 325 -25.59 -35.97 -25.57
C ALA A 325 -24.15 -35.85 -25.01
N GLN A 326 -23.14 -35.79 -25.88
CA GLN A 326 -21.75 -35.54 -25.46
C GLN A 326 -21.58 -34.13 -24.88
N LEU A 327 -22.12 -33.12 -25.55
CA LEU A 327 -22.11 -31.73 -25.06
C LEU A 327 -22.84 -31.60 -23.71
N ALA A 328 -23.94 -32.33 -23.53
CA ALA A 328 -24.66 -32.37 -22.26
C ALA A 328 -23.82 -32.98 -21.12
N VAL A 329 -23.05 -34.05 -21.40
CA VAL A 329 -22.12 -34.65 -20.43
C VAL A 329 -21.00 -33.68 -20.07
N GLU A 330 -20.39 -33.03 -21.06
CA GLU A 330 -19.32 -32.06 -20.85
C GLU A 330 -19.81 -30.86 -20.02
N SER A 331 -20.96 -30.30 -20.36
CA SER A 331 -21.60 -29.25 -19.58
C SER A 331 -21.93 -29.69 -18.16
N ALA A 332 -22.36 -30.94 -17.95
CA ALA A 332 -22.64 -31.47 -16.62
C ALA A 332 -21.36 -31.67 -15.78
N ILE A 333 -20.25 -32.05 -16.40
CA ILE A 333 -18.93 -32.12 -15.75
C ILE A 333 -18.47 -30.71 -15.37
N GLU A 334 -18.50 -29.77 -16.30
CA GLU A 334 -18.07 -28.39 -16.07
C GLU A 334 -18.90 -27.72 -14.97
N ASN A 335 -20.23 -27.89 -15.00
CA ASN A 335 -21.11 -27.37 -13.94
C ASN A 335 -20.81 -28.00 -12.59
N LYS A 336 -20.54 -29.32 -12.55
CA LYS A 336 -20.15 -30.02 -11.31
C LYS A 336 -18.80 -29.51 -10.79
N GLU A 337 -17.83 -29.25 -11.65
CA GLU A 337 -16.54 -28.68 -11.26
C GLU A 337 -16.69 -27.24 -10.75
N LYS A 338 -17.45 -26.40 -11.45
CA LYS A 338 -17.77 -25.04 -11.00
C LYS A 338 -18.52 -25.03 -9.67
N GLU A 339 -19.47 -25.94 -9.47
CA GLU A 339 -20.19 -26.08 -8.20
C GLU A 339 -19.25 -26.52 -7.07
N LYS A 340 -18.34 -27.47 -7.35
CA LYS A 340 -17.29 -27.87 -6.39
C LYS A 340 -16.33 -26.73 -6.06
N GLU A 341 -15.84 -26.00 -7.06
CA GLU A 341 -14.93 -24.88 -6.86
C GLU A 341 -15.62 -23.77 -6.07
N SER A 342 -16.83 -23.38 -6.48
CA SER A 342 -17.69 -22.42 -5.76
C SER A 342 -17.90 -22.85 -4.31
N THR A 343 -18.32 -24.10 -4.07
CA THR A 343 -18.50 -24.65 -2.73
C THR A 343 -17.19 -24.61 -1.93
N SER A 344 -16.05 -24.93 -2.56
CA SER A 344 -14.74 -24.87 -1.90
C SER A 344 -14.33 -23.45 -1.50
N LEU A 345 -14.67 -22.45 -2.32
CA LEU A 345 -14.43 -21.04 -2.03
C LEU A 345 -15.35 -20.57 -0.90
N THR A 346 -16.63 -20.94 -0.93
CA THR A 346 -17.58 -20.67 0.16
C THR A 346 -17.10 -21.30 1.47
N LEU A 347 -16.66 -22.56 1.45
CA LEU A 347 -16.11 -23.24 2.64
C LEU A 347 -14.87 -22.54 3.18
N LYS A 348 -13.96 -22.06 2.32
CA LYS A 348 -12.80 -21.25 2.74
C LYS A 348 -13.22 -19.92 3.34
N SER A 349 -14.23 -19.26 2.77
CA SER A 349 -14.78 -18.01 3.33
C SER A 349 -15.36 -18.24 4.72
N ILE A 350 -16.21 -19.26 4.88
CA ILE A 350 -16.80 -19.63 6.18
C ILE A 350 -15.70 -20.00 7.18
N GLN A 351 -14.67 -20.73 6.76
CA GLN A 351 -13.54 -21.06 7.64
C GLN A 351 -12.81 -19.81 8.11
N LEU A 352 -12.58 -18.83 7.23
CA LEU A 352 -11.96 -17.56 7.61
C LEU A 352 -12.82 -16.79 8.62
N ASP A 353 -14.15 -16.77 8.43
CA ASP A 353 -15.08 -16.13 9.35
C ASP A 353 -15.09 -16.84 10.73
N ILE A 354 -15.03 -18.17 10.74
CA ILE A 354 -14.88 -18.97 11.97
C ILE A 354 -13.56 -18.63 12.67
N ASP A 355 -12.45 -18.56 11.93
CA ASP A 355 -11.13 -18.28 12.50
C ASP A 355 -11.08 -16.87 13.12
N LEU A 356 -11.59 -15.86 12.42
CA LEU A 356 -11.67 -14.49 12.93
C LEU A 356 -12.57 -14.39 14.17
N ALA A 357 -13.78 -14.97 14.11
CA ALA A 357 -14.69 -14.99 15.24
C ALA A 357 -14.13 -15.78 16.43
N SER A 358 -13.38 -16.87 16.17
CA SER A 358 -12.77 -17.69 17.22
C SER A 358 -11.72 -16.91 18.02
N LYS A 359 -10.93 -16.05 17.37
CA LYS A 359 -9.99 -15.14 18.05
C LYS A 359 -10.70 -14.15 18.95
N GLU A 360 -11.79 -13.54 18.47
CA GLU A 360 -12.62 -12.64 19.31
C GLU A 360 -13.18 -13.38 20.53
N VAL A 361 -13.69 -14.60 20.33
CA VAL A 361 -14.24 -15.42 21.42
C VAL A 361 -13.15 -15.86 22.42
N GLU A 362 -11.92 -16.11 21.96
CA GLU A 362 -10.79 -16.44 22.82
C GLU A 362 -10.34 -15.25 23.69
N GLU A 363 -10.34 -14.04 23.14
CA GLU A 363 -10.11 -12.80 23.90
C GLU A 363 -11.20 -12.57 24.95
N LEU A 364 -12.48 -12.72 24.57
CA LEU A 364 -13.61 -12.60 25.49
C LEU A 364 -13.58 -13.68 26.59
N LYS A 365 -13.16 -14.90 26.25
CA LYS A 365 -13.00 -15.99 27.22
C LYS A 365 -11.90 -15.66 28.22
N SER A 366 -10.76 -15.14 27.76
CA SER A 366 -9.65 -14.77 28.64
C SER A 366 -10.07 -13.68 29.63
N LEU A 367 -10.88 -12.71 29.20
CA LEU A 367 -11.47 -11.71 30.09
C LEU A 367 -12.51 -12.30 31.04
N LEU A 368 -13.37 -13.23 30.60
CA LEU A 368 -14.32 -13.92 31.47
C LEU A 368 -13.61 -14.72 32.57
N ASP A 369 -12.57 -15.47 32.20
CA ASP A 369 -11.73 -16.23 33.12
C ASP A 369 -11.02 -15.28 34.12
N GLY A 370 -10.74 -14.04 33.69
CA GLY A 370 -10.22 -12.94 34.52
C GLY A 370 -11.29 -12.09 35.23
N GLU A 371 -12.55 -12.54 35.30
CA GLU A 371 -13.67 -11.82 35.93
C GLU A 371 -13.94 -10.41 35.35
N GLY A 372 -13.67 -10.22 34.06
CA GLY A 372 -13.88 -8.96 33.34
C GLY A 372 -12.90 -7.85 33.73
N LYS A 373 -11.87 -8.18 34.51
CA LYS A 373 -10.89 -7.22 35.04
C LYS A 373 -9.77 -6.97 34.03
N VAL A 374 -9.45 -5.68 33.83
CA VAL A 374 -8.34 -5.24 32.98
C VAL A 374 -7.23 -4.69 33.85
N TYR A 375 -6.03 -5.23 33.66
CA TYR A 375 -4.86 -4.94 34.48
C TYR A 375 -3.79 -4.14 33.70
N ALA A 376 -2.94 -3.44 34.44
CA ALA A 376 -1.75 -2.81 33.89
C ALA A 376 -0.76 -3.85 33.38
N LEU A 377 -0.28 -3.68 32.14
CA LEU A 377 0.70 -4.58 31.53
C LEU A 377 2.11 -4.40 32.10
N GLU A 378 2.42 -3.18 32.56
CA GLU A 378 3.75 -2.77 33.03
C GLU A 378 3.60 -1.68 34.10
N GLU A 379 4.65 -1.45 34.90
CA GLU A 379 4.70 -0.36 35.88
C GLU A 379 4.80 1.01 35.18
N GLY A 380 3.99 1.97 35.63
CA GLY A 380 3.93 3.29 35.00
C GLY A 380 3.00 4.28 35.71
N THR A 381 2.75 5.43 35.07
CA THR A 381 1.78 6.43 35.53
C THR A 381 0.67 6.59 34.51
N LEU A 382 -0.59 6.51 34.92
CA LEU A 382 -1.73 6.64 34.02
C LEU A 382 -1.84 8.09 33.49
N VAL A 383 -1.66 8.30 32.18
CA VAL A 383 -1.65 9.64 31.55
C VAL A 383 -3.01 10.00 30.96
N LEU A 384 -3.71 9.01 30.39
CA LEU A 384 -5.00 9.19 29.74
C LEU A 384 -5.91 8.02 30.06
N MET A 385 -7.17 8.31 30.34
CA MET A 385 -8.22 7.35 30.66
C MET A 385 -9.54 7.84 30.06
N ASP A 386 -9.80 7.52 28.79
CA ASP A 386 -11.03 7.93 28.09
C ASP A 386 -12.19 6.96 28.31
N ILE A 387 -12.32 6.36 29.51
CA ILE A 387 -13.45 5.50 29.86
C ILE A 387 -14.11 5.95 31.15
N GLU A 388 -15.44 5.83 31.20
CA GLU A 388 -16.26 6.20 32.35
C GLU A 388 -17.08 5.01 32.83
N ALA A 389 -17.25 4.88 34.15
CA ALA A 389 -18.08 3.84 34.74
C ALA A 389 -19.54 3.95 34.24
N GLY A 390 -20.13 2.83 33.85
CA GLY A 390 -21.47 2.75 33.26
C GLY A 390 -21.54 3.05 31.76
N ALA A 391 -20.47 3.56 31.14
CA ALA A 391 -20.43 3.80 29.69
C ALA A 391 -20.20 2.52 28.90
N VAL A 392 -20.76 2.44 27.69
CA VAL A 392 -20.49 1.35 26.73
C VAL A 392 -19.33 1.77 25.84
N THR A 393 -18.30 0.94 25.78
CA THR A 393 -17.11 1.21 24.96
C THR A 393 -17.43 1.15 23.47
N THR A 394 -16.90 2.11 22.72
CA THR A 394 -17.11 2.26 21.27
C THR A 394 -15.87 1.90 20.46
N GLY A 395 -14.71 1.78 21.11
CA GLY A 395 -13.42 1.50 20.51
C GLY A 395 -12.59 2.71 20.12
N THR A 396 -13.12 3.92 20.32
CA THR A 396 -12.37 5.17 20.14
C THR A 396 -11.66 5.63 21.41
N GLU A 397 -12.05 5.05 22.55
CA GLU A 397 -11.47 5.35 23.85
C GLU A 397 -9.99 4.95 23.87
N LYS A 398 -9.16 5.77 24.51
CA LYS A 398 -7.73 5.54 24.66
C LYS A 398 -7.36 5.51 26.14
N ILE A 399 -6.58 4.50 26.49
CA ILE A 399 -5.93 4.39 27.78
C ILE A 399 -4.43 4.31 27.52
N SER A 400 -3.68 5.26 28.08
CA SER A 400 -2.22 5.30 27.92
C SER A 400 -1.53 5.47 29.26
N CYS A 401 -0.52 4.64 29.48
CA CYS A 401 0.31 4.67 30.68
C CYS A 401 1.72 5.12 30.28
N ALA A 402 2.25 6.14 30.97
CA ALA A 402 3.64 6.55 30.85
C ALA A 402 4.52 5.49 31.53
N VAL A 403 5.38 4.87 30.76
CA VAL A 403 6.36 3.87 31.22
C VAL A 403 7.76 4.48 31.13
N ASN A 404 8.70 3.95 31.90
CA ASN A 404 10.11 4.36 31.88
C ASN A 404 10.39 5.81 32.33
N GLY A 405 9.54 6.38 33.18
CA GLY A 405 9.74 7.67 33.84
C GLY A 405 9.28 8.88 33.03
N VAL A 406 9.74 10.06 33.44
CA VAL A 406 9.37 11.35 32.84
C VAL A 406 10.60 12.10 32.34
N VAL A 407 10.40 12.91 31.30
CA VAL A 407 11.41 13.81 30.74
C VAL A 407 10.95 15.25 30.85
N LEU A 408 11.89 16.17 31.06
CA LEU A 408 11.64 17.60 30.94
C LEU A 408 11.91 18.03 29.50
N GLU A 409 10.89 18.51 28.81
CA GLU A 409 11.01 19.10 27.47
C GLU A 409 11.17 20.62 27.58
N ALA A 410 12.32 21.15 27.18
CA ALA A 410 12.61 22.59 27.16
C ALA A 410 12.88 23.08 25.74
N SER A 411 12.37 24.26 25.40
CA SER A 411 12.66 24.93 24.13
C SER A 411 13.85 25.89 24.29
N LEU A 412 14.91 25.65 23.54
CA LEU A 412 16.15 26.42 23.53
C LEU A 412 16.31 27.24 22.24
N ASP A 413 16.94 28.40 22.37
CA ASP A 413 17.40 29.19 21.22
C ASP A 413 18.78 28.73 20.70
N LYS A 414 19.21 29.30 19.56
CA LYS A 414 20.49 28.93 18.91
C LYS A 414 21.72 29.22 19.80
N ASN A 415 21.71 30.32 20.57
CA ASN A 415 22.83 30.73 21.42
C ASN A 415 22.96 29.82 22.66
N GLN A 416 21.83 29.37 23.19
CA GLN A 416 21.72 28.42 24.30
C GLN A 416 22.19 27.03 23.88
N LYS A 417 21.76 26.55 22.71
CA LYS A 417 22.19 25.27 22.15
C LYS A 417 23.70 25.18 21.93
N GLU A 418 24.38 26.26 21.53
CA GLU A 418 25.84 26.23 21.29
C GLU A 418 26.66 25.96 22.56
N LYS A 419 26.08 26.18 23.75
CA LYS A 419 26.75 26.02 25.05
C LYS A 419 26.42 24.71 25.76
N LEU A 420 25.32 24.06 25.38
CA LEU A 420 24.80 22.84 26.03
C LEU A 420 25.26 21.59 25.28
N ALA A 421 25.70 20.57 26.01
CA ALA A 421 26.05 19.27 25.47
C ALA A 421 25.21 18.14 26.08
N ILE A 422 24.99 17.08 25.31
CA ILE A 422 24.36 15.85 25.81
C ILE A 422 25.20 15.30 26.97
N GLY A 423 24.55 14.93 28.07
CA GLY A 423 25.18 14.47 29.31
C GLY A 423 25.59 15.58 30.28
N ASP A 424 25.41 16.87 29.95
CA ASP A 424 25.60 17.94 30.93
C ASP A 424 24.53 17.86 32.04
N ALA A 425 24.95 18.05 33.29
CA ALA A 425 24.06 18.09 34.45
C ALA A 425 23.37 19.46 34.58
N VAL A 426 22.06 19.44 34.75
CA VAL A 426 21.20 20.61 34.95
C VAL A 426 20.55 20.55 36.33
N GLN A 427 20.31 21.71 36.93
CA GLN A 427 19.55 21.82 38.18
C GLN A 427 18.11 22.24 37.86
N VAL A 428 17.17 21.34 38.10
CA VAL A 428 15.75 21.52 37.84
C VAL A 428 15.04 21.94 39.13
N ARG A 429 14.18 22.97 39.05
CA ARG A 429 13.35 23.46 40.16
C ARG A 429 11.88 23.46 39.75
N ILE A 430 11.08 22.74 40.54
CA ILE A 430 9.64 22.57 40.33
C ILE A 430 8.92 23.58 41.23
N GLY A 431 8.13 24.47 40.64
CA GLY A 431 7.42 25.52 41.39
C GLY A 431 8.34 26.45 42.19
N ASP A 432 7.91 26.81 43.41
CA ASP A 432 8.63 27.68 44.35
C ASP A 432 9.52 26.90 45.36
N ASP A 433 9.74 25.60 45.12
CA ASP A 433 10.55 24.78 46.02
C ASP A 433 12.02 25.23 46.05
N LYS A 434 12.59 25.20 47.25
CA LYS A 434 13.99 25.60 47.49
C LYS A 434 14.99 24.52 47.10
N GLU A 435 14.54 23.28 46.91
CA GLU A 435 15.38 22.14 46.59
C GLU A 435 15.51 21.99 45.07
N SER A 436 16.74 21.91 44.57
CA SER A 436 17.02 21.65 43.15
C SER A 436 17.35 20.18 42.92
N ILE A 437 16.75 19.63 41.86
CA ILE A 437 16.94 18.24 41.42
C ILE A 437 18.00 18.23 40.33
N LYS A 438 18.94 17.28 40.39
CA LYS A 438 19.91 17.09 39.30
C LYS A 438 19.28 16.23 38.20
N ALA A 439 19.27 16.74 36.98
CA ALA A 439 18.86 15.99 35.79
C ALA A 439 19.98 16.06 34.74
N GLU A 440 19.95 15.16 33.76
CA GLU A 440 20.95 15.10 32.69
C GLU A 440 20.29 15.27 31.33
N ILE A 441 20.95 16.02 30.44
CA ILE A 441 20.47 16.24 29.08
C ILE A 441 20.61 14.94 28.28
N SER A 442 19.50 14.40 27.81
CA SER A 442 19.46 13.15 27.04
C SER A 442 19.49 13.38 25.53
N SER A 443 18.81 14.41 25.04
CA SER A 443 18.71 14.70 23.62
C SER A 443 18.58 16.22 23.39
N ILE A 444 19.11 16.69 22.26
CA ILE A 444 18.89 18.07 21.77
C ILE A 444 18.59 17.95 20.28
N GLU A 445 17.34 18.19 19.90
CA GLU A 445 16.86 18.06 18.53
C GLU A 445 16.28 19.37 18.00
N MET A 446 16.37 19.61 16.70
CA MET A 446 15.80 20.81 16.08
C MET A 446 14.37 20.53 15.64
N LYS A 447 13.40 21.32 16.13
CA LYS A 447 12.01 21.21 15.68
C LYS A 447 11.85 21.92 14.33
N GLU A 448 11.52 21.15 13.29
CA GLU A 448 11.36 21.66 11.92
C GLU A 448 10.28 22.76 11.78
N THR A 449 9.30 22.80 12.69
CA THR A 449 8.14 23.69 12.61
C THR A 449 8.45 25.17 12.92
N ASN A 450 9.46 25.44 13.75
CA ASN A 450 9.76 26.81 14.22
C ASN A 450 11.27 27.12 14.35
N GLY A 451 12.15 26.17 14.04
CA GLY A 451 13.61 26.34 14.14
C GLY A 451 14.14 26.43 15.56
N ALA A 452 13.32 26.14 16.58
CA ALA A 452 13.75 26.04 17.97
C ALA A 452 14.39 24.66 18.24
N PHE A 453 15.33 24.61 19.18
CA PHE A 453 15.92 23.36 19.63
C PHE A 453 15.12 22.83 20.82
N ILE A 454 14.57 21.63 20.73
CA ILE A 454 13.97 20.93 21.86
C ILE A 454 15.08 20.17 22.57
N CYS A 455 15.21 20.41 23.88
CA CYS A 455 16.11 19.71 24.76
C CYS A 455 15.28 18.83 25.70
N GLU A 456 15.56 17.53 25.72
CA GLU A 456 14.96 16.61 26.67
C GLU A 456 15.97 16.29 27.76
N MET A 457 15.51 16.31 29.00
CA MET A 457 16.32 16.01 30.17
C MET A 457 15.66 14.88 30.95
N ASN A 458 16.40 13.80 31.20
CA ASN A 458 15.89 12.70 32.02
C ASN A 458 15.81 13.18 33.47
N LEU A 459 14.60 13.19 34.03
CA LEU A 459 14.39 13.45 35.45
C LEU A 459 14.62 12.14 36.23
N PRO A 460 15.25 12.19 37.42
CA PRO A 460 15.36 11.02 38.29
C PRO A 460 13.98 10.58 38.79
N GLU A 461 13.89 9.46 39.51
CA GLU A 461 12.62 9.04 40.11
C GLU A 461 12.14 10.05 41.18
N GLY A 462 10.86 10.40 41.09
CA GLY A 462 10.24 11.41 41.96
C GLY A 462 8.73 11.55 41.70
N ASP A 463 8.09 12.47 42.42
CA ASP A 463 6.67 12.80 42.24
C ASP A 463 6.56 14.04 41.35
N TYR A 464 6.37 13.83 40.05
CA TYR A 464 6.27 14.88 39.04
C TYR A 464 4.88 14.89 38.41
N THR A 465 4.36 16.08 38.11
CA THR A 465 3.10 16.24 37.38
C THR A 465 3.40 16.40 35.88
N ILE A 466 2.96 15.43 35.08
CA ILE A 466 3.02 15.50 33.62
C ILE A 466 2.21 16.73 33.14
N GLY A 467 2.78 17.51 32.22
CA GLY A 467 2.24 18.81 31.79
C GLY A 467 2.61 19.98 32.71
N GLY A 468 3.27 19.73 33.85
CA GLY A 468 3.73 20.78 34.75
C GLY A 468 4.86 21.61 34.15
N GLU A 469 4.80 22.93 34.35
CA GLU A 469 5.88 23.85 33.98
C GLU A 469 6.96 23.86 35.06
N VAL A 470 8.22 23.76 34.63
CA VAL A 470 9.38 23.60 35.50
C VAL A 470 10.51 24.50 35.00
N SER A 471 11.27 25.08 35.92
CA SER A 471 12.45 25.88 35.59
C SER A 471 13.72 25.06 35.75
N PHE A 472 14.75 25.34 34.96
CA PHE A 472 16.06 24.72 35.11
C PHE A 472 17.19 25.76 35.02
N GLU A 473 18.26 25.54 35.79
CA GLU A 473 19.51 26.28 35.78
C GLU A 473 20.64 25.32 35.38
N TRP A 474 21.30 25.61 34.26
CA TRP A 474 22.55 24.97 33.87
C TRP A 474 23.71 25.88 34.24
N SER A 475 24.79 25.30 34.79
CA SER A 475 26.01 26.04 35.03
C SER A 475 27.25 25.23 34.72
N LYS A 476 28.21 25.83 34.01
CA LYS A 476 29.47 25.19 33.64
C LYS A 476 30.62 26.15 33.79
N ASP A 477 31.66 25.68 34.46
CA ASP A 477 32.91 26.43 34.58
C ASP A 477 33.70 26.30 33.28
N SER A 478 34.21 27.43 32.79
CA SER A 478 35.13 27.47 31.68
C SER A 478 36.49 26.85 32.02
N ALA A 479 37.34 26.68 31.00
CA ALA A 479 38.76 26.54 31.24
C ALA A 479 39.29 27.74 32.04
N GLN A 480 40.37 27.53 32.80
CA GLN A 480 41.01 28.62 33.53
C GLN A 480 41.60 29.60 32.52
N TYR A 481 41.11 30.83 32.56
CA TYR A 481 41.69 31.92 31.79
C TYR A 481 42.74 32.61 32.63
N ASP A 482 43.85 32.97 32.01
CA ASP A 482 45.00 33.56 32.70
C ASP A 482 44.70 34.97 33.20
N LYS A 483 44.02 35.80 32.40
CA LYS A 483 43.76 37.21 32.67
C LYS A 483 42.26 37.51 32.70
N CYS A 484 41.66 37.45 33.89
CA CYS A 484 40.28 37.83 34.10
C CYS A 484 40.15 39.13 34.88
N ILE A 485 39.24 39.97 34.44
CA ILE A 485 38.88 41.24 35.08
C ILE A 485 37.37 41.33 35.28
N PRO A 486 36.88 42.02 36.31
CA PRO A 486 35.44 42.26 36.47
C PRO A 486 34.87 42.99 35.25
N ILE A 487 33.67 42.61 34.79
CA ILE A 487 33.03 43.24 33.61
C ILE A 487 32.88 44.75 33.79
N ARG A 488 32.72 45.22 35.02
CA ARG A 488 32.63 46.65 35.35
C ARG A 488 33.88 47.46 34.99
N ALA A 489 35.04 46.81 34.83
CA ALA A 489 36.27 47.48 34.37
C ALA A 489 36.31 47.70 32.85
N LEU A 490 35.51 46.94 32.07
CA LEU A 490 35.49 47.06 30.63
C LEU A 490 34.78 48.35 30.20
N ARG A 491 35.41 49.08 29.29
CA ARG A 491 34.87 50.29 28.67
C ARG A 491 34.97 50.17 27.16
N GLU A 492 34.11 50.89 26.47
CA GLU A 492 34.11 50.95 25.01
C GLU A 492 34.30 52.40 24.58
N ASP A 493 35.12 52.63 23.55
CA ASP A 493 35.28 53.96 22.98
C ASP A 493 34.23 54.25 21.89
N GLY A 494 34.20 55.49 21.40
CA GLY A 494 33.24 55.90 20.36
C GLY A 494 33.41 55.21 19.01
N MET A 495 34.45 54.37 18.84
CA MET A 495 34.69 53.54 17.64
C MET A 495 34.43 52.05 17.89
N GLY A 496 33.93 51.68 19.07
CA GLY A 496 33.57 50.29 19.40
C GLY A 496 34.74 49.44 19.92
N GLN A 497 35.90 50.04 20.20
CA GLN A 497 37.05 49.31 20.71
C GLN A 497 36.98 49.20 22.24
N THR A 498 37.10 47.97 22.76
CA THR A 498 37.09 47.71 24.19
C THR A 498 38.45 48.07 24.82
N TYR A 499 38.43 48.78 25.94
CA TYR A 499 39.61 49.18 26.68
C TYR A 499 39.36 49.16 28.19
N VAL A 500 40.44 49.16 28.97
CA VAL A 500 40.41 49.31 30.42
C VAL A 500 41.33 50.46 30.82
N LEU A 501 41.13 51.00 32.02
CA LEU A 501 42.05 51.98 32.60
C LEU A 501 42.89 51.31 33.70
N SER A 502 44.21 51.37 33.59
CA SER A 502 45.15 50.95 34.63
C SER A 502 45.74 52.14 35.37
N VAL A 503 46.21 51.92 36.61
CA VAL A 503 46.95 52.94 37.37
C VAL A 503 48.40 52.99 36.89
N SER A 504 48.86 54.17 36.49
CA SER A 504 50.24 54.43 36.07
C SER A 504 50.83 55.62 36.83
N GLN A 505 52.08 55.51 37.26
CA GLN A 505 52.79 56.55 38.00
C GLN A 505 53.53 57.50 37.04
N LYS A 506 53.33 58.80 37.21
CA LYS A 506 54.06 59.86 36.48
C LYS A 506 54.81 60.76 37.46
N GLU A 507 56.02 61.17 37.10
CA GLU A 507 56.79 62.14 37.89
C GLU A 507 56.24 63.55 37.68
N GLY A 508 55.70 64.15 38.75
CA GLY A 508 55.25 65.53 38.77
C GLY A 508 56.31 66.46 39.38
N ILE A 509 56.12 67.77 39.19
CA ILE A 509 57.04 68.83 39.67
C ILE A 509 57.18 68.85 41.21
N LEU A 510 56.26 68.20 41.93
CA LEU A 510 56.21 68.12 43.40
C LEU A 510 56.30 66.68 43.95
N GLY A 511 56.65 65.69 43.10
CA GLY A 511 56.75 64.27 43.46
C GLY A 511 55.90 63.37 42.57
N ASN A 512 55.87 62.08 42.89
CA ASN A 512 55.17 61.06 42.11
C ASN A 512 53.65 61.18 42.23
N GLU A 513 52.96 61.18 41.09
CA GLU A 513 51.49 61.25 41.00
C GLU A 513 50.94 60.03 40.25
N LEU A 514 49.79 59.52 40.69
CA LEU A 514 49.08 58.42 40.02
C LEU A 514 48.13 58.98 38.97
N SER A 515 48.15 58.36 37.79
CA SER A 515 47.33 58.73 36.64
C SER A 515 46.67 57.51 36.00
N ALA A 516 45.51 57.69 35.37
CA ALA A 516 44.86 56.63 34.62
C ALA A 516 45.52 56.44 33.25
N SER A 517 45.88 55.21 32.89
CA SER A 517 46.42 54.84 31.58
C SER A 517 45.45 53.94 30.85
N ARG A 518 45.21 54.21 29.57
CA ARG A 518 44.37 53.35 28.73
C ARG A 518 45.16 52.15 28.25
N LEU A 519 44.59 50.96 28.41
CA LEU A 519 45.08 49.71 27.84
C LEU A 519 43.96 49.11 27.00
N ASP A 520 44.22 48.94 25.70
CA ASP A 520 43.26 48.31 24.80
C ASP A 520 43.26 46.79 25.02
N VAL A 521 42.05 46.21 25.02
CA VAL A 521 41.85 44.79 25.25
C VAL A 521 40.83 44.20 24.29
N THR A 522 40.98 42.91 24.01
CA THR A 522 39.97 42.12 23.32
C THR A 522 39.33 41.16 24.31
N VAL A 523 38.01 41.12 24.36
CA VAL A 523 37.27 40.20 25.23
C VAL A 523 37.23 38.84 24.55
N ILE A 524 37.82 37.82 25.18
CA ILE A 524 37.80 36.44 24.69
C ILE A 524 36.46 35.80 25.03
N ASP A 525 36.06 35.91 26.30
CA ASP A 525 34.79 35.37 26.79
C ASP A 525 34.35 36.13 28.06
N LYS A 526 33.06 36.08 28.39
CA LYS A 526 32.50 36.77 29.55
C LYS A 526 31.37 35.99 30.20
N ASP A 527 31.36 35.95 31.53
CA ASP A 527 30.22 35.49 32.31
C ASP A 527 29.32 36.67 32.75
N THR A 528 28.57 36.51 33.83
CA THR A 528 27.67 37.56 34.35
C THR A 528 28.38 38.64 35.18
N SER A 529 29.62 38.37 35.60
CA SER A 529 30.37 39.19 36.57
C SER A 529 31.79 39.56 36.09
N THR A 530 32.42 38.69 35.30
CA THR A 530 33.83 38.67 34.97
C THR A 530 34.03 38.42 33.48
N ALA A 531 35.04 39.05 32.90
CA ALA A 531 35.44 38.88 31.52
C ALA A 531 36.90 38.44 31.43
N ALA A 532 37.16 37.44 30.61
CA ALA A 532 38.49 37.05 30.19
C ALA A 532 38.94 37.97 29.04
N VAL A 533 40.11 38.57 29.19
CA VAL A 533 40.63 39.56 28.24
C VAL A 533 42.03 39.23 27.77
N GLU A 534 42.30 39.57 26.52
CA GLU A 534 43.62 39.51 25.92
C GLU A 534 44.08 40.92 25.52
N GLY A 535 45.36 41.20 25.74
CA GLY A 535 45.93 42.52 25.49
C GLY A 535 47.20 42.76 26.32
N ALA A 536 47.69 44.00 26.26
CA ALA A 536 48.89 44.46 26.97
C ALA A 536 48.65 44.68 28.48
N ILE A 537 48.00 43.71 29.13
CA ILE A 537 47.74 43.69 30.57
C ILE A 537 48.69 42.70 31.24
N THR A 538 49.27 43.12 32.37
CA THR A 538 50.11 42.29 33.25
C THR A 538 49.42 42.00 34.59
N TYR A 539 49.84 40.96 35.30
CA TYR A 539 49.28 40.58 36.61
C TYR A 539 49.48 41.64 37.71
N GLU A 540 50.44 42.55 37.53
CA GLU A 540 50.71 43.63 38.48
C GLU A 540 49.89 44.89 38.20
N ASP A 541 49.23 44.97 37.04
CA ASP A 541 48.45 46.14 36.66
C ASP A 541 47.24 46.29 37.59
N GLN A 542 47.08 47.48 38.17
CA GLN A 542 45.89 47.83 38.94
C GLN A 542 44.83 48.36 38.00
N ILE A 543 43.83 47.53 37.66
CA ILE A 543 42.74 47.87 36.75
C ILE A 543 41.61 48.57 37.51
N ILE A 544 41.19 49.72 37.01
CA ILE A 544 40.14 50.53 37.62
C ILE A 544 38.76 49.90 37.34
N ILE A 545 38.07 49.46 38.39
CA ILE A 545 36.74 48.82 38.33
C ILE A 545 35.59 49.79 38.65
N GLY A 546 35.90 50.93 39.27
CA GLY A 546 34.93 51.93 39.69
C GLY A 546 35.59 53.26 39.99
N SER A 547 34.83 54.35 39.89
CA SER A 547 35.29 55.70 40.19
C SER A 547 34.14 56.53 40.74
N ASN A 548 34.44 57.45 41.67
CA ASN A 548 33.45 58.40 42.18
C ASN A 548 33.14 59.55 41.22
N LYS A 549 33.91 59.67 40.12
CA LYS A 549 33.78 60.68 39.05
C LYS A 549 34.12 60.07 37.70
N GLU A 550 33.68 60.70 36.62
CA GLU A 550 34.15 60.35 35.28
C GLU A 550 35.68 60.52 35.19
N ILE A 551 36.35 59.53 34.60
CA ILE A 551 37.80 59.50 34.45
C ILE A 551 38.16 59.12 33.02
N ALA A 552 39.07 59.89 32.44
CA ALA A 552 39.65 59.68 31.12
C ALA A 552 41.14 59.31 31.24
N GLN A 553 41.73 58.95 30.10
CA GLN A 553 43.16 58.68 30.02
C GLN A 553 43.97 59.93 30.40
N GLY A 554 44.92 59.76 31.31
CA GLY A 554 45.83 60.80 31.79
C GLY A 554 45.35 61.53 33.04
N ASP A 555 44.11 61.31 33.48
CA ASP A 555 43.56 61.97 34.66
C ASP A 555 44.27 61.55 35.93
N ARG A 556 44.43 62.50 36.86
CA ARG A 556 45.00 62.25 38.18
C ARG A 556 43.98 61.51 39.04
N ILE A 557 44.43 60.41 39.61
CA ILE A 557 43.60 59.51 40.38
C ILE A 557 44.23 59.22 41.74
N ARG A 558 43.37 58.85 42.69
CA ARG A 558 43.78 58.34 44.00
C ARG A 558 43.14 56.99 44.19
N VAL A 559 43.97 55.97 44.38
CA VAL A 559 43.49 54.63 44.71
C VAL A 559 42.92 54.65 46.11
N VAL A 560 41.70 54.13 46.24
CA VAL A 560 41.08 53.78 47.51
C VAL A 560 40.98 52.26 47.51
N GLU A 561 41.44 51.61 48.58
CA GLU A 561 41.21 50.18 48.73
C GLU A 561 39.70 49.95 48.86
N ASP A 562 39.16 49.09 48.00
CA ASP A 562 37.82 48.56 48.20
C ASP A 562 37.85 47.66 49.45
N GLU A 563 36.90 47.87 50.37
CA GLU A 563 36.57 46.88 51.41
C GLU A 563 35.85 45.66 50.82
#